data_AF-A0A5E4FLR7-F1
#
_entry.id   AF-A0A5E4FLR7-F1
#
_cell.length_a   1.000
_cell.length_b   1.000
_cell.length_c   1.000
_cell.angle_alpha   90.00
_cell.angle_beta   90.00
_cell.angle_gamma   90.00
#
_symmetry.space_group_name_H-M   'P 1'
#
loop_
_entity.id
_entity.type
_entity.pdbx_description
1 polymer ?
#
loop_
_entity_poly.entity_id
_entity_poly.type
_entity_poly.pdbx_seq_one_letter_code
_entity_poly.pdbx_strand_id
1 'polypeptide(L)' 'MANRLKLLLSNLISQHQNAIVPGQQIHDNILLAYKAFYYLRLKLSRKYFELGLKLDRKKA' A
#
# COMPACT_ATOMS: atom_id res chain seq x y z
N MET A 1 9.80 14.86 21.92
CA MET A 1 10.71 14.25 20.90
C MET A 1 10.03 13.96 19.57
N ALA A 2 8.79 13.42 19.54
CA ALA A 2 8.07 13.08 18.32
C ALA A 2 8.01 14.18 17.24
N ASN A 3 7.85 15.46 17.64
CA ASN A 3 7.78 16.57 16.68
C ASN A 3 9.09 16.82 15.90
N ARG A 4 10.26 16.42 16.43
CA ARG A 4 11.55 16.55 15.72
C ARG A 4 11.71 15.48 14.63
N LEU A 5 11.08 14.31 14.81
CA LEU A 5 11.10 13.21 13.84
C LEU A 5 10.12 13.43 12.69
N LYS A 6 9.11 14.30 12.86
CA LYS A 6 8.09 14.59 11.84
C LYS A 6 8.71 15.04 10.51
N LEU A 7 9.77 15.85 10.57
CA LEU A 7 10.47 16.40 9.41
C LEU A 7 11.28 15.33 8.65
N LEU A 8 11.82 14.35 9.38
CA LEU A 8 12.56 13.22 8.80
C LEU A 8 11.62 12.14 8.27
N LEU A 9 10.51 11.88 8.98
CA LEU A 9 9.49 10.91 8.59
C LEU A 9 8.88 11.26 7.23
N SER A 10 8.64 12.53 6.92
CA SER A 10 8.17 12.96 5.60
C SER A 10 9.08 12.53 4.44
N ASN A 11 10.39 12.39 4.69
CA ASN A 11 11.36 11.98 3.68
C ASN A 11 11.60 10.45 3.67
N LEU A 12 11.16 9.73 4.71
CA LEU A 12 11.36 8.28 4.87
C LEU A 12 10.10 7.46 4.57
N ILE A 13 8.91 8.06 4.74
CA ILE A 13 7.64 7.42 4.45
C ILE A 13 7.45 7.41 2.93
N SER A 14 7.34 6.22 2.35
CA SER A 14 7.03 6.07 0.92
C SER A 14 5.67 6.68 0.60
N GLN A 15 5.49 7.23 -0.60
CA GLN A 15 4.19 7.72 -1.07
C GLN A 15 3.10 6.64 -1.07
N HIS A 16 3.50 5.36 -1.12
CA HIS A 16 2.60 4.21 -1.05
C HIS A 16 2.35 3.72 0.39
N GLN A 17 3.01 4.31 1.38
CA GLN A 17 2.84 3.96 2.78
C GLN A 17 1.65 4.73 3.37
N ASN A 18 0.45 4.20 3.15
CA ASN A 18 -0.81 4.79 3.59
C ASN A 18 -1.07 4.70 5.11
N ALA A 19 -0.20 4.02 5.86
CA ALA A 19 -0.32 3.87 7.31
C ALA A 19 0.49 4.98 8.02
N ILE A 20 -0.16 5.71 8.93
CA ILE A 20 0.44 6.75 9.78
C ILE A 20 0.72 8.08 9.03
N VAL A 21 0.00 8.36 7.94
CA VAL A 21 0.01 9.67 7.26
C VAL A 21 -1.32 10.40 7.53
N PRO A 22 -1.31 11.61 8.11
CA PRO A 22 -2.54 12.39 8.30
C PRO A 22 -3.19 12.72 6.96
N GLY A 23 -4.49 12.42 6.80
CA GLY A 23 -5.26 12.72 5.59
C GLY A 23 -5.36 11.58 4.57
N GLN A 24 -4.60 10.50 4.73
CA GLN A 24 -4.76 9.28 3.94
C GLN A 24 -5.73 8.33 4.65
N GLN A 25 -6.83 7.96 3.99
CA GLN A 25 -7.87 7.12 4.57
C GLN A 25 -7.67 5.65 4.20
N ILE A 26 -8.07 4.74 5.09
CA ILE A 26 -8.05 3.29 4.84
C ILE A 26 -8.86 2.91 3.58
N HIS A 27 -9.86 3.72 3.22
CA HIS A 27 -10.67 3.53 2.01
C HIS A 27 -9.84 3.51 0.71
N ASP A 28 -8.77 4.30 0.62
CA ASP A 28 -7.91 4.34 -0.57
C ASP A 28 -7.21 3.00 -0.81
N ASN A 29 -6.78 2.34 0.28
CA ASN A 29 -6.18 1.00 0.21
C ASN A 29 -7.19 -0.06 -0.25
N ILE A 30 -8.44 0.03 0.22
CA ILE A 30 -9.51 -0.90 -0.16
C ILE A 30 -9.81 -0.74 -1.65
N LEU A 31 -9.93 0.49 -2.15
CA LEU A 31 -10.18 0.76 -3.57
C LEU A 31 -9.03 0.28 -4.45
N LEU A 32 -7.78 0.51 -4.03
CA LEU A 32 -6.59 0.05 -4.75
C LEU A 32 -6.54 -1.49 -4.82
N ALA A 33 -6.80 -2.16 -3.70
CA ALA A 33 -6.86 -3.63 -3.66
C ALA A 33 -7.97 -4.15 -4.59
N TYR A 34 -9.16 -3.56 -4.54
CA TYR A 34 -10.27 -3.93 -5.41
C TYR A 34 -9.90 -3.81 -6.89
N LYS A 35 -9.28 -2.70 -7.30
CA LYS A 35 -8.81 -2.49 -8.68
C LYS A 35 -7.77 -3.53 -9.09
N ALA A 36 -6.82 -3.85 -8.20
CA ALA A 36 -5.79 -4.85 -8.46
C ALA A 36 -6.40 -6.25 -8.65
N PHE A 37 -7.30 -6.68 -7.77
CA PHE A 37 -7.99 -7.97 -7.90
C PHE A 37 -8.89 -8.03 -9.13
N TYR A 38 -9.60 -6.94 -9.43
CA TYR A 38 -10.43 -6.86 -10.62
C TYR A 38 -9.59 -7.02 -11.89
N TYR A 39 -8.46 -6.33 -11.97
CA TYR A 39 -7.51 -6.46 -13.06
C TYR A 39 -6.97 -7.89 -13.20
N LEU A 40 -6.54 -8.51 -12.09
CA LEU A 40 -6.07 -9.90 -12.10
C LEU A 40 -7.15 -10.89 -12.56
N ARG A 41 -8.42 -10.63 -12.21
CA ARG A 41 -9.55 -11.50 -12.60
C ARG A 41 -9.87 -11.43 -14.09
N LEU A 42 -9.70 -10.26 -14.71
CA LEU A 42 -9.94 -10.07 -16.15
C LEU A 42 -8.77 -10.51 -17.02
N LYS A 43 -7.59 -10.70 -16.43
CA LYS A 43 -6.39 -11.04 -17.19
C LYS A 43 -6.46 -12.49 -17.70
N LEU A 44 -6.55 -12.64 -19.02
CA LEU A 44 -6.59 -13.93 -19.71
C LEU A 44 -5.21 -14.44 -20.18
N SER A 45 -4.13 -13.69 -19.89
CA SER A 45 -2.81 -13.95 -20.46
C SER A 45 -2.13 -15.17 -19.84
N ARG A 46 -1.71 -16.12 -20.69
CA ARG A 46 -1.00 -17.37 -20.30
C ARG A 46 0.53 -17.24 -20.25
N LYS A 47 1.09 -16.11 -20.71
CA LYS A 47 2.55 -15.96 -20.92
C LYS A 47 3.28 -15.32 -19.72
N TYR A 48 2.58 -14.50 -18.93
CA TYR A 48 3.12 -13.84 -17.74
C TYR A 48 2.09 -13.89 -16.60
N PHE A 49 2.48 -14.49 -15.48
CA PHE A 49 1.67 -14.60 -14.28
C PHE A 49 1.93 -13.41 -13.36
N GLU A 50 0.87 -12.84 -12.81
CA GLU A 50 0.94 -11.82 -11.77
C GLU A 50 0.18 -12.31 -10.53
N LEU A 51 0.72 -11.98 -9.37
CA LEU A 51 0.24 -12.47 -8.07
C LEU A 51 0.16 -11.30 -7.10
N GLY A 52 -0.92 -11.25 -6.32
CA GLY A 52 -0.99 -10.39 -5.15
C GLY A 52 -0.26 -11.02 -3.98
N LEU A 53 0.85 -10.43 -3.53
CA LEU A 53 1.57 -10.86 -2.32
C LEU A 53 1.08 -10.05 -1.11
N LYS A 54 0.37 -10.71 -0.20
CA LYS A 54 0.01 -10.11 1.09
C LYS A 54 1.19 -10.24 2.05
N LEU A 55 1.90 -9.14 2.26
CA LEU A 55 2.96 -9.04 3.26
C LEU A 55 2.36 -8.63 4.59
N ASP A 56 2.23 -9.59 5.51
CA ASP A 56 1.81 -9.33 6.89
C ASP A 56 3.04 -8.96 7.73
N ARG A 57 3.05 -7.76 8.30
CA ARG A 57 4.12 -7.35 9.21
C ARG A 57 3.79 -7.87 10.59
N LYS A 58 4.62 -8.79 11.09
CA LYS A 58 4.64 -9.11 12.52
C LYS A 58 4.97 -7.85 13.33
N LYS A 59 4.49 -7.81 14.57
CA LYS A 59 4.73 -6.72 15.51
C LYS A 59 6.23 -6.34 15.50
N ALA A 60 6.50 -5.05 15.32
CA ALA A 60 7.84 -4.49 15.44
C ALA A 60 8.25 -4.40 16.92
#